data_AF-A0A484YCG2-F1
#
_entry.id   AF-A0A484YCG2-F1
#
_cell.length_a   1.000
_cell.length_b   1.000
_cell.length_c   1.000
_cell.angle_alpha   90.00
_cell.angle_beta   90.00
_cell.angle_gamma   90.00
#
_symmetry.space_group_name_H-M   'P 1'
#
loop_
_entity.id
_entity.type
_entity.pdbx_description
1 polymer ?
#
loop_
_entity_poly.entity_id
_entity_poly.type
_entity_poly.pdbx_seq_one_letter_code
_entity_poly.pdbx_strand_id
1 'polypeptide(L)'
;MNSGTEANETAFKLARYYASTRHSPYKTKIIAFHNAFHGRSLFTVSVGGQPKYSDGFGPKPADIIHVPFNDLHAVKAVMDDHTCAVVVEPIQGEGGVTAATAGIPERAARAVRRA
;
A
#
# COMPACT_ATOMS: atom_id res chain seq x y z
N MET A 1 10.82 -13.23 -10.75
CA MET A 1 10.10 -13.45 -9.48
C MET A 1 9.46 -14.81 -9.53
N ASN A 2 9.32 -15.43 -8.36
CA ASN A 2 8.89 -16.80 -8.15
C ASN A 2 7.67 -16.88 -7.21
N SER A 3 7.26 -15.77 -6.59
CA SER A 3 6.09 -15.71 -5.70
C SER A 3 5.36 -14.36 -5.76
N GLY A 4 4.12 -14.31 -5.25
CA GLY A 4 3.38 -13.07 -5.07
C GLY A 4 4.06 -12.09 -4.11
N THR A 5 4.68 -12.61 -3.03
CA THR A 5 5.50 -11.81 -2.11
C THR A 5 6.63 -11.11 -2.85
N GLU A 6 7.37 -11.84 -3.70
CA GLU A 6 8.45 -11.26 -4.50
C GLU A 6 7.93 -10.23 -5.51
N ALA A 7 6.85 -10.53 -6.23
CA ALA A 7 6.23 -9.57 -7.15
C ALA A 7 5.84 -8.27 -6.44
N ASN A 8 5.24 -8.35 -5.25
CA ASN A 8 4.88 -7.20 -4.43
C ASN A 8 6.10 -6.44 -3.92
N GLU A 9 7.16 -7.12 -3.45
CA GLU A 9 8.45 -6.47 -3.13
C GLU A 9 8.97 -5.62 -4.30
N THR A 10 8.95 -6.17 -5.53
CA THR A 10 9.37 -5.41 -6.71
C THR A 10 8.46 -4.22 -6.98
N ALA A 11 7.14 -4.40 -6.91
CA ALA A 11 6.20 -3.30 -7.11
C ALA A 11 6.41 -2.17 -6.10
N PHE A 12 6.55 -2.50 -4.81
CA PHE A 12 6.69 -1.51 -3.74
C PHE A 12 8.04 -0.78 -3.81
N LYS A 13 9.12 -1.52 -4.08
CA LYS A 13 10.45 -0.94 -4.28
C LYS A 13 10.50 -0.07 -5.54
N LEU A 14 9.89 -0.50 -6.63
CA LEU A 14 9.82 0.28 -7.86
C LEU A 14 9.05 1.58 -7.66
N ALA A 15 7.92 1.54 -6.96
CA ALA A 15 7.14 2.74 -6.64
C ALA A 15 7.95 3.74 -5.81
N ARG A 16 8.64 3.27 -4.74
CA ARG A 16 9.52 4.14 -3.94
C ARG A 16 10.71 4.68 -4.73
N TYR A 17 11.38 3.84 -5.53
CA TYR A 17 12.52 4.26 -6.35
C TYR A 17 12.10 5.29 -7.40
N TYR A 18 10.96 5.09 -8.06
CA TYR A 18 10.42 6.03 -9.02
C TYR A 18 10.13 7.39 -8.35
N ALA A 19 9.44 7.39 -7.20
CA ALA A 19 9.15 8.61 -6.47
C ALA A 19 10.42 9.35 -6.04
N SER A 20 11.41 8.62 -5.51
CA SER A 20 12.69 9.18 -5.09
C SER A 20 13.48 9.80 -6.24
N THR A 21 13.48 9.17 -7.43
CA THR A 21 14.31 9.61 -8.57
C THR A 21 13.61 10.61 -9.50
N ARG A 22 12.27 10.65 -9.50
CA ARG A 22 11.49 11.53 -10.38
C ARG A 22 10.89 12.74 -9.67
N HIS A 23 10.73 12.68 -8.35
CA HIS A 23 10.07 13.74 -7.60
C HIS A 23 10.92 14.22 -6.42
N SER A 24 11.06 13.39 -5.39
CA SER A 24 11.77 13.77 -4.16
C SER A 24 12.14 12.52 -3.35
N PRO A 25 13.33 12.47 -2.72
CA PRO A 25 13.68 11.38 -1.81
C PRO A 25 12.76 11.30 -0.57
N TYR A 26 11.97 12.34 -0.29
CA TYR A 26 11.02 12.40 0.81
C TYR A 26 9.60 11.93 0.42
N LYS A 27 9.34 11.65 -0.87
CA LYS A 27 8.06 11.10 -1.33
C LYS A 27 8.03 9.58 -1.10
N THR A 28 7.78 9.16 0.14
CA THR A 28 7.98 7.77 0.62
C THR A 28 6.71 7.08 1.11
N LYS A 29 5.61 7.81 1.36
CA LYS A 29 4.40 7.26 1.99
C LYS A 29 3.71 6.27 1.07
N ILE A 30 3.41 5.09 1.61
CA ILE A 30 2.57 4.07 0.99
C ILE A 30 1.25 4.03 1.75
N ILE A 31 0.14 4.22 1.06
CA ILE A 31 -1.19 4.03 1.63
C ILE A 31 -1.65 2.61 1.29
N ALA A 32 -2.02 1.85 2.30
CA ALA A 32 -2.58 0.51 2.19
C ALA A 32 -3.87 0.39 3.02
N PHE A 33 -4.48 -0.78 3.03
CA PHE A 33 -5.81 -0.95 3.62
C PHE A 33 -5.78 -1.95 4.77
N HIS A 34 -6.64 -1.72 5.77
CA HIS A 34 -6.89 -2.72 6.81
C HIS A 34 -7.35 -4.04 6.19
N ASN A 35 -6.99 -5.16 6.83
CA ASN A 35 -7.25 -6.54 6.40
C ASN A 35 -6.53 -6.99 5.12
N ALA A 36 -5.74 -6.12 4.47
CA ALA A 36 -5.01 -6.47 3.25
C ALA A 36 -3.97 -7.57 3.47
N PHE A 37 -3.68 -8.34 2.42
CA PHE A 37 -2.64 -9.36 2.41
C PHE A 37 -1.75 -9.26 1.15
N HIS A 38 -0.47 -8.96 1.35
CA HIS A 38 0.48 -8.75 0.25
C HIS A 38 1.70 -9.66 0.28
N GLY A 39 1.77 -10.60 1.24
CA GLY A 39 2.90 -11.51 1.38
C GLY A 39 3.43 -11.56 2.81
N ARG A 40 4.58 -12.23 2.95
CA ARG A 40 5.18 -12.56 4.26
C ARG A 40 6.62 -12.09 4.42
N SER A 41 7.20 -11.37 3.44
CA SER A 41 8.44 -10.65 3.69
C SER A 41 8.18 -9.50 4.67
N LEU A 42 9.20 -9.01 5.37
CA LEU A 42 9.04 -7.94 6.37
C LEU A 42 8.37 -6.69 5.77
N PHE A 43 8.70 -6.32 4.54
CA PHE A 43 8.06 -5.17 3.89
C PHE A 43 6.64 -5.47 3.43
N THR A 44 6.41 -6.60 2.75
CA THR A 44 5.07 -6.94 2.23
C THR A 44 4.05 -7.18 3.33
N VAL A 45 4.44 -7.81 4.44
CA VAL A 45 3.56 -8.01 5.60
C VAL A 45 3.27 -6.71 6.34
N SER A 46 4.19 -5.74 6.28
CA SER A 46 3.98 -4.39 6.83
C SER A 46 3.08 -3.54 5.95
N VAL A 47 3.13 -3.68 4.62
CA VAL A 47 2.16 -3.07 3.70
C VAL A 47 0.79 -3.77 3.84
N GLY A 48 0.77 -5.07 4.15
CA GLY A 48 -0.43 -5.78 4.57
C GLY A 48 -1.11 -5.13 5.78
N GLY A 49 -2.42 -5.34 5.92
CA GLY A 49 -3.26 -4.60 6.86
C GLY A 49 -3.62 -5.35 8.13
N GLN A 50 -2.81 -6.31 8.56
CA GLN A 50 -3.10 -7.21 9.69
C GLN A 50 -1.94 -7.19 10.70
N PRO A 51 -2.00 -6.34 11.76
CA PRO A 51 -0.91 -6.20 12.74
C PRO A 51 -0.43 -7.51 13.34
N LYS A 52 -1.36 -8.45 13.61
CA LYS A 52 -1.07 -9.80 14.10
C LYS A 52 -0.06 -10.59 13.24
N TYR A 53 0.14 -10.22 11.97
CA TYR A 53 1.10 -10.87 11.07
C TYR A 53 2.41 -10.11 10.93
N SER A 54 2.49 -8.84 11.32
CA SER A 54 3.69 -7.99 11.17
C SER A 54 4.36 -7.64 12.49
N ASP A 55 3.73 -7.93 13.63
CA ASP A 55 4.32 -7.73 14.96
C ASP A 55 5.30 -8.84 15.34
N GLY A 56 6.30 -8.51 16.15
CA GLY A 56 7.31 -9.46 16.67
C GLY A 56 8.59 -9.61 15.85
N PHE A 57 8.76 -8.88 14.74
CA PHE A 57 9.93 -9.01 13.84
C PHE A 57 10.92 -7.84 13.91
N GLY A 58 10.87 -7.04 14.98
CA GLY A 58 11.70 -5.83 15.13
C GLY A 58 11.11 -4.59 14.43
N PRO A 59 11.92 -3.54 14.20
CA PRO A 59 11.47 -2.33 13.52
C PRO A 59 10.97 -2.62 12.11
N LYS A 60 9.71 -2.25 11.83
CA LYS A 60 9.09 -2.40 10.51
C LYS A 60 9.58 -1.31 9.55
N PRO A 61 9.64 -1.57 8.24
CA PRO A 61 9.79 -0.52 7.24
C PRO A 61 8.71 0.55 7.44
N ALA A 62 9.15 1.80 7.62
CA ALA A 62 8.28 2.93 7.94
C ALA A 62 7.54 3.49 6.72
N ASP A 63 6.81 4.60 6.94
CA ASP A 63 6.03 5.33 5.94
C ASP A 63 4.99 4.47 5.22
N ILE A 64 4.27 3.66 6.00
CA ILE A 64 3.11 2.89 5.56
C ILE A 64 1.93 3.33 6.42
N ILE A 65 0.86 3.77 5.77
CA ILE A 65 -0.36 4.25 6.41
C ILE A 65 -1.49 3.31 6.02
N HIS A 66 -2.19 2.75 7.01
CA HIS A 66 -3.38 1.93 6.77
C HIS A 66 -4.65 2.73 6.98
N VAL A 67 -5.59 2.60 6.04
CA VAL A 67 -6.94 3.16 6.13
C VAL A 67 -7.99 2.06 5.95
N PRO A 68 -9.27 2.28 6.33
CA PRO A 68 -10.32 1.31 6.06
C PRO A 68 -10.47 1.00 4.56
N PHE A 69 -10.61 -0.29 4.22
CA PHE A 69 -10.98 -0.69 2.87
C PHE A 69 -12.35 -0.11 2.51
N ASN A 70 -12.54 0.29 1.25
CA ASN A 70 -13.71 1.00 0.76
C ASN A 70 -13.93 2.43 1.29
N ASP A 71 -13.02 3.01 2.06
CA ASP A 71 -13.11 4.41 2.51
C ASP A 71 -12.22 5.35 1.69
N LEU A 72 -12.78 5.91 0.61
CA LEU A 72 -12.10 6.92 -0.21
C LEU A 72 -11.85 8.24 0.50
N HIS A 73 -12.64 8.57 1.51
CA HIS A 73 -12.45 9.80 2.27
C HIS A 73 -11.19 9.68 3.13
N ALA A 74 -11.01 8.54 3.80
CA ALA A 74 -9.79 8.24 4.56
C ALA A 74 -8.54 8.25 3.67
N VAL A 75 -8.60 7.67 2.46
CA VAL A 75 -7.48 7.75 1.50
C VAL A 75 -7.12 9.20 1.16
N LYS A 76 -8.12 10.04 0.85
CA LYS A 76 -7.88 11.46 0.55
C LYS A 76 -7.30 12.24 1.73
N ALA A 77 -7.70 11.90 2.94
CA ALA A 77 -7.28 12.62 4.15
C ALA A 77 -5.80 12.40 4.50
N VAL A 78 -5.23 11.24 4.13
CA VAL A 78 -3.83 10.88 4.46
C VAL A 78 -2.86 11.06 3.29
N MET A 79 -3.38 11.30 2.10
CA MET A 79 -2.57 11.46 0.89
C MET A 79 -2.11 12.90 0.70
N ASP A 80 -0.84 13.06 0.35
CA ASP A 80 -0.18 14.32 0.09
C ASP A 80 0.94 14.19 -0.95
N ASP A 81 1.67 15.28 -1.20
CA ASP A 81 2.84 15.34 -2.09
C ASP A 81 3.98 14.39 -1.68
N HIS A 82 3.99 13.89 -0.44
CA HIS A 82 4.95 12.90 0.06
C HIS A 82 4.47 11.45 -0.15
N THR A 83 3.33 11.24 -0.80
CA THR A 83 2.77 9.90 -1.08
C THR A 83 3.27 9.32 -2.40
N CYS A 84 3.94 8.16 -2.36
CA CYS A 84 4.48 7.49 -3.54
C CYS A 84 3.55 6.43 -4.14
N ALA A 85 2.66 5.82 -3.33
CA ALA A 85 1.80 4.75 -3.80
C ALA A 85 0.53 4.60 -2.96
N VAL A 86 -0.52 4.09 -3.62
CA VAL A 86 -1.65 3.43 -2.96
C VAL A 86 -1.62 1.97 -3.42
N VAL A 87 -1.61 1.03 -2.47
CA VAL A 87 -1.60 -0.42 -2.74
C VAL A 87 -2.96 -0.99 -2.36
N VAL A 88 -3.65 -1.60 -3.33
CA VAL A 88 -5.02 -2.08 -3.16
C VAL A 88 -5.21 -3.43 -3.84
N GLU A 89 -5.93 -4.33 -3.18
CA GLU A 89 -6.48 -5.54 -3.79
C GLU A 89 -7.86 -5.19 -4.39
N PRO A 90 -8.15 -5.48 -5.67
CA PRO A 90 -9.48 -5.26 -6.23
C PRO A 90 -10.59 -6.00 -5.47
N ILE A 91 -10.26 -7.18 -4.93
CA ILE A 91 -11.06 -7.93 -3.98
C ILE A 91 -10.09 -8.42 -2.91
N GLN A 92 -10.32 -8.05 -1.65
CA GLN A 92 -9.53 -8.57 -0.53
C GLN A 92 -9.91 -10.02 -0.27
N GLY A 93 -9.05 -10.96 -0.66
CA GLY A 93 -9.31 -12.40 -0.48
C GLY A 93 -9.30 -12.78 1.00
N GLU A 94 -8.13 -12.65 1.65
CA GLU A 94 -7.95 -12.93 3.07
C GLU A 94 -8.78 -12.00 3.98
N GLY A 95 -9.11 -10.80 3.50
CA GLY A 95 -9.97 -9.82 4.18
C GLY A 95 -11.47 -10.13 4.10
N GLY A 96 -11.85 -11.40 3.90
CA GLY A 96 -13.25 -11.84 3.89
C GLY A 96 -13.94 -11.78 2.53
N VAL A 97 -13.18 -11.88 1.43
CA VAL A 97 -13.72 -11.85 0.05
C VAL A 97 -14.51 -10.56 -0.21
N THR A 98 -13.94 -9.42 0.21
CA THR A 98 -14.59 -8.11 0.12
C THR A 98 -14.18 -7.40 -1.16
N ALA A 99 -15.13 -7.11 -2.05
CA ALA A 99 -14.86 -6.38 -3.29
C ALA A 99 -14.70 -4.88 -3.08
N ALA A 100 -13.80 -4.26 -3.84
CA ALA A 100 -13.68 -2.81 -3.89
C ALA A 100 -14.98 -2.20 -4.46
N THR A 101 -15.47 -1.13 -3.85
CA THR A 101 -16.56 -0.35 -4.42
C THR A 101 -16.08 0.34 -5.70
N ALA A 102 -16.97 0.51 -6.69
CA ALA A 102 -16.61 1.04 -8.00
C ALA A 102 -15.84 2.37 -7.90
N GLY A 103 -14.71 2.47 -8.61
CA GLY A 103 -13.92 3.69 -8.72
C GLY A 103 -12.77 3.84 -7.72
N ILE A 104 -12.61 2.96 -6.72
CA ILE A 104 -11.50 3.08 -5.76
C ILE A 104 -10.13 2.90 -6.42
N PRO A 105 -9.88 1.82 -7.19
CA PRO A 105 -8.60 1.61 -7.86
C PRO A 105 -8.29 2.73 -8.85
N GLU A 106 -9.27 3.18 -9.65
CA GLU A 106 -9.04 4.24 -10.64
C GLU A 106 -8.80 5.60 -9.99
N ARG A 107 -9.52 5.92 -8.92
CA ARG A 107 -9.36 7.19 -8.20
C ARG A 107 -8.04 7.24 -7.45
N ALA A 108 -7.66 6.15 -6.78
CA ALA A 108 -6.36 6.03 -6.13
C ALA A 108 -5.21 6.20 -7.13
N ALA A 109 -5.27 5.53 -8.28
CA ALA A 109 -4.27 5.66 -9.34
C ALA A 109 -4.18 7.09 -9.90
N ARG A 110 -5.32 7.77 -10.08
CA ARG A 110 -5.35 9.17 -10.52
C ARG A 110 -4.78 10.13 -9.48
N ALA A 111 -5.01 9.84 -8.21
CA ALA A 111 -4.60 10.69 -7.10
C ALA A 111 -3.08 10.69 -6.91
N VAL A 112 -2.44 9.50 -6.98
CA VAL A 112 -0.98 9.36 -6.93
C VAL A 112 -0.28 10.09 -8.08
N ARG A 113 -0.89 10.16 -9.28
CA ARG A 113 -0.30 10.88 -10.43
C ARG A 113 -0.30 12.41 -10.28
N ARG A 114 -1.14 12.95 -9.40
CA ARG A 114 -1.32 14.39 -9.20
C ARG A 114 -0.56 14.93 -7.98
N ALA A 115 -0.20 14.04 -7.06
CA ALA A 115 0.62 14.32 -5.90
C ALA A 115 2.10 14.17 -6.25
#